data_AF-A0A0F9FXB9-F1
#
_entry.id   AF-A0A0F9FXB9-F1
#
_cell.length_a   1.000
_cell.length_b   1.000
_cell.length_c   1.000
_cell.angle_alpha   90.00
_cell.angle_beta   90.00
_cell.angle_gamma   90.00
#
_symmetry.space_group_name_H-M   'P 1'
#
loop_
_entity.id
_entity.type
_entity.pdbx_description
1 polymer ?
#
loop_
_entity_poly.entity_id
_entity_poly.type
_entity_poly.pdbx_seq_one_letter_code
_entity_poly.pdbx_strand_id
1 'polypeptide(L)'
;MIAITLTPEDPQLAELVGSLEFMSSKMMPHTYQAFKRAVALVQYTWKCYAAGADMGGGMKLKRPTGAYARSIKTRFYAPFNYEVFSDSKVAKFLEEGTKEFDMKKTHPFGKRSRVTKKGQGYLIIPFRHGAPGSVYYPPLPEQVYKQIKAIAKQADFKLASRAQGKKYSPNYKGEMIPRARYKRGTPITGLGDENLEGLMVVNIGATPKEKRSAAVTFRVISENSPAFKWIRPAMPGMHITKHVVENTQDAVKDLIETGLKKDMGIA
;
A
#
# COMPACT_ATOMS: atom_id res chain seq x y z
N MET A 1 4.46 6.99 -13.55
CA MET A 1 3.43 8.02 -13.47
C MET A 1 2.22 7.43 -14.15
N ILE A 2 1.04 7.57 -13.54
CA ILE A 2 -0.23 7.15 -14.16
C ILE A 2 -1.03 8.42 -14.37
N ALA A 3 -1.59 8.58 -15.58
CA ALA A 3 -2.30 9.77 -15.99
C ALA A 3 -3.54 9.40 -16.81
N ILE A 4 -4.58 10.21 -16.67
CA ILE A 4 -5.76 10.27 -17.53
C ILE A 4 -5.70 11.63 -18.20
N THR A 5 -5.62 11.64 -19.53
CA THR A 5 -5.60 12.87 -20.32
C THR A 5 -6.99 13.12 -20.87
N LEU A 6 -7.49 14.34 -20.68
CA LEU A 6 -8.73 14.80 -21.30
C LEU A 6 -8.35 15.66 -22.51
N THR A 7 -8.54 15.10 -23.70
CA THR A 7 -8.32 15.75 -25.00
C THR A 7 -9.54 15.52 -25.90
N PRO A 8 -9.75 16.38 -26.91
CA PRO A 8 -10.68 16.07 -27.99
C PRO A 8 -10.30 14.73 -28.65
N GLU A 9 -11.27 13.84 -28.86
CA GLU A 9 -11.03 12.48 -29.41
C GLU A 9 -10.75 12.47 -30.91
N ASP A 10 -11.15 13.52 -31.64
CA ASP A 10 -11.03 13.61 -33.09
C ASP A 10 -9.80 14.45 -33.51
N PRO A 11 -8.90 13.94 -34.38
CA PRO A 11 -7.72 14.66 -34.87
C PRO A 11 -8.02 16.02 -35.54
N GLN A 12 -9.14 16.13 -36.26
CA GLN A 12 -9.57 17.39 -36.89
C GLN A 12 -10.05 18.38 -35.83
N LEU A 13 -10.74 17.88 -34.80
CA LEU A 13 -11.09 18.66 -33.60
C LEU A 13 -9.85 19.03 -32.78
N ALA A 14 -8.81 18.20 -32.72
CA ALA A 14 -7.56 18.52 -32.04
C ALA A 14 -6.79 19.62 -32.76
N GLU A 15 -6.77 19.62 -34.10
CA GLU A 15 -6.17 20.66 -34.93
C GLU A 15 -6.98 21.97 -34.88
N LEU A 16 -8.32 21.87 -34.89
CA LEU A 16 -9.25 22.99 -34.69
C LEU A 16 -9.14 23.56 -33.26
N VAL A 17 -9.01 22.71 -32.25
CA VAL A 17 -8.81 23.11 -30.85
C VAL A 17 -7.44 23.76 -30.68
N GLY A 18 -6.37 23.23 -31.30
CA GLY A 18 -5.06 23.87 -31.29
C GLY A 18 -5.06 25.26 -31.94
N SER A 19 -5.88 25.48 -32.97
CA SER A 19 -6.06 26.80 -33.60
C SER A 19 -7.04 27.71 -32.83
N LEU A 20 -8.00 27.15 -32.10
CA LEU A 20 -8.91 27.88 -31.20
C LEU A 20 -8.30 28.17 -29.82
N GLU A 21 -7.26 27.47 -29.38
CA GLU A 21 -6.60 27.64 -28.06
C GLU A 21 -6.09 29.07 -27.83
N PHE A 22 -5.77 29.80 -28.90
CA PHE A 22 -5.39 31.21 -28.84
C PHE A 22 -6.59 32.17 -28.61
N MET A 23 -7.83 31.72 -28.82
CA MET A 23 -9.06 32.52 -28.74
C MET A 23 -10.09 32.01 -27.70
N SER A 24 -9.99 30.76 -27.24
CA SER A 24 -11.15 29.99 -26.78
C SER A 24 -11.67 30.25 -25.37
N SER A 25 -10.85 30.63 -24.37
CA SER A 25 -11.40 30.84 -23.02
C SER A 25 -12.33 32.06 -22.92
N LYS A 26 -12.12 33.06 -23.80
CA LYS A 26 -12.92 34.28 -23.89
C LYS A 26 -14.12 34.13 -24.84
N MET A 27 -14.00 33.31 -25.87
CA MET A 27 -15.07 33.07 -26.86
C MET A 27 -15.98 31.88 -26.51
N MET A 28 -15.50 30.92 -25.73
CA MET A 28 -16.24 29.72 -25.31
C MET A 28 -16.19 29.54 -23.78
N PRO A 29 -16.73 30.51 -23.01
CA PRO A 29 -16.68 30.48 -21.56
C PRO A 29 -17.43 29.29 -20.96
N HIS A 30 -18.52 28.82 -21.57
CA HIS A 30 -19.30 27.70 -21.04
C HIS A 30 -18.59 26.36 -21.24
N THR A 31 -17.97 26.15 -22.40
CA THR A 31 -17.14 24.98 -22.70
C THR A 31 -15.91 24.93 -21.80
N TYR A 32 -15.24 26.06 -21.58
CA TYR A 32 -14.10 26.12 -20.65
C TYR A 32 -14.49 25.72 -19.22
N GLN A 33 -15.64 26.19 -18.74
CA GLN A 33 -16.16 25.80 -17.43
C GLN A 33 -16.58 24.32 -17.40
N ALA A 34 -17.12 23.79 -18.49
CA ALA A 34 -17.45 22.37 -18.61
C ALA A 34 -16.20 21.49 -18.48
N PHE A 35 -15.11 21.81 -19.17
CA PHE A 35 -13.84 21.09 -19.04
C PHE A 35 -13.31 21.13 -17.60
N LYS A 36 -13.36 22.28 -16.91
CA LYS A 36 -12.98 22.36 -15.49
C LYS A 36 -13.81 21.43 -14.60
N ARG A 37 -15.13 21.38 -14.83
CA ARG A 37 -16.04 20.50 -14.08
C ARG A 37 -15.77 19.02 -14.39
N ALA A 38 -15.54 18.68 -15.66
CA ALA A 38 -15.18 17.34 -16.09
C ALA A 38 -13.90 16.86 -15.40
N VAL A 39 -12.85 17.68 -15.40
CA VAL A 39 -11.58 17.38 -14.72
C VAL A 39 -11.77 17.19 -13.22
N ALA A 40 -12.57 18.05 -12.58
CA ALA A 40 -12.88 17.93 -11.16
C ALA A 40 -13.65 16.64 -10.85
N LEU A 41 -14.60 16.25 -11.71
CA LEU A 41 -15.36 15.00 -11.59
C LEU A 41 -14.45 13.78 -11.70
N VAL A 42 -13.58 13.73 -12.72
CA VAL A 42 -12.61 12.64 -12.92
C VAL A 42 -11.66 12.54 -11.72
N GLN A 43 -11.10 13.68 -11.28
CA GLN A 43 -10.21 13.72 -10.12
C GLN A 43 -10.91 13.27 -8.83
N TYR A 44 -12.13 13.74 -8.60
CA TYR A 44 -12.91 13.38 -7.42
C TYR A 44 -13.24 11.89 -7.40
N THR A 45 -13.71 11.35 -8.52
CA THR A 45 -14.04 9.93 -8.66
C THR A 45 -12.82 9.05 -8.40
N TRP A 46 -11.67 9.39 -8.98
CA TRP A 46 -10.42 8.67 -8.71
C TRP A 46 -10.01 8.75 -7.23
N LYS A 47 -10.16 9.92 -6.59
CA LYS A 47 -9.91 10.07 -5.15
C LYS A 47 -10.84 9.20 -4.30
N CYS A 48 -12.11 9.07 -4.67
CA CYS A 48 -13.06 8.19 -4.00
C CYS A 48 -12.63 6.72 -4.08
N TYR A 49 -12.24 6.23 -5.26
CA TYR A 49 -11.74 4.87 -5.43
C TYR A 49 -10.45 4.62 -4.67
N ALA A 50 -9.51 5.58 -4.72
CA ALA A 50 -8.29 5.55 -3.92
C ALA A 50 -8.55 5.56 -2.40
N ALA A 51 -9.68 6.13 -1.97
CA ALA A 51 -10.16 6.11 -0.59
C ALA A 51 -10.95 4.84 -0.22
N GLY A 52 -11.20 3.93 -1.18
CA GLY A 52 -11.85 2.65 -0.94
C GLY A 52 -13.34 2.61 -1.28
N ALA A 53 -13.85 3.58 -2.02
CA ALA A 53 -15.19 3.47 -2.62
C ALA A 53 -15.25 2.30 -3.62
N ASP A 54 -16.46 1.80 -3.85
CA ASP A 54 -16.73 0.74 -4.82
C ASP A 54 -16.57 1.28 -6.25
N MET A 55 -15.85 0.52 -7.10
CA MET A 55 -15.61 0.85 -8.50
C MET A 55 -16.64 0.22 -9.44
N GLY A 56 -17.60 -0.53 -8.91
CA GLY A 56 -18.53 -1.37 -9.66
C GLY A 56 -18.21 -2.85 -9.45
N GLY A 57 -19.27 -3.68 -9.47
CA GLY A 57 -19.13 -5.14 -9.33
C GLY A 57 -18.53 -5.62 -8.00
N GLY A 58 -18.54 -4.77 -6.95
CA GLY A 58 -17.96 -5.08 -5.64
C GLY A 58 -16.44 -4.88 -5.57
N MET A 59 -15.81 -4.37 -6.64
CA MET A 59 -14.38 -4.13 -6.66
C MET A 59 -14.04 -2.89 -5.82
N LYS A 60 -13.24 -3.07 -4.77
CA LYS A 60 -12.76 -1.98 -3.90
C LYS A 60 -11.37 -2.24 -3.36
N LEU A 61 -10.68 -1.17 -2.98
CA LEU A 61 -9.40 -1.29 -2.29
C LEU A 61 -9.59 -1.89 -0.89
N LYS A 62 -8.95 -3.04 -0.63
CA LYS A 62 -9.01 -3.70 0.68
C LYS A 62 -8.40 -2.88 1.81
N ARG A 63 -7.40 -2.05 1.51
CA ARG A 63 -6.65 -1.22 2.48
C ARG A 63 -6.35 0.15 1.88
N PRO A 64 -7.34 1.04 1.77
CA PRO A 64 -7.13 2.37 1.23
C PRO A 64 -6.17 3.15 2.13
N THR A 65 -5.37 4.02 1.53
CA THR A 65 -4.49 4.93 2.27
C THR A 65 -4.74 6.35 1.80
N GLY A 66 -4.94 7.27 2.75
CA GLY A 66 -5.16 8.68 2.40
C GLY A 66 -3.97 9.30 1.63
N ALA A 67 -2.77 8.74 1.76
CA ALA A 67 -1.60 9.18 1.01
C ALA A 67 -1.75 8.95 -0.50
N TYR A 68 -2.34 7.83 -0.92
CA TYR A 68 -2.60 7.58 -2.34
C TYR A 68 -3.65 8.55 -2.87
N ALA A 69 -4.80 8.68 -2.21
CA ALA A 69 -5.84 9.63 -2.63
C ALA A 69 -5.32 11.08 -2.75
N ARG A 70 -4.50 11.53 -1.78
CA ARG A 70 -3.88 12.88 -1.83
C ARG A 70 -2.84 13.05 -2.94
N SER A 71 -2.27 11.97 -3.47
CA SER A 71 -1.31 12.05 -4.57
C SER A 71 -1.95 12.34 -5.93
N ILE A 72 -3.27 12.21 -6.05
CA ILE A 72 -4.01 12.44 -7.28
C ILE A 72 -4.17 13.95 -7.50
N LYS A 73 -3.50 14.45 -8.53
CA LYS A 73 -3.37 15.87 -8.87
C LYS A 73 -3.90 16.12 -10.28
N THR A 74 -4.12 17.39 -10.59
CA THR A 74 -4.48 17.87 -11.91
C THR A 74 -3.35 18.74 -12.44
N ARG A 75 -3.08 18.67 -13.74
CA ARG A 75 -2.20 19.57 -14.47
C ARG A 75 -3.00 20.20 -15.60
N PHE A 76 -2.84 21.51 -15.73
CA PHE A 76 -3.44 22.30 -16.80
C PHE A 76 -2.37 22.58 -17.84
N TYR A 77 -2.64 22.23 -19.09
CA TYR A 77 -1.76 22.56 -20.22
C TYR A 77 -2.33 23.70 -21.05
N ALA A 78 -3.62 23.62 -21.39
CA ALA A 78 -4.32 24.59 -22.22
C ALA A 78 -5.83 24.58 -21.88
N PRO A 79 -6.63 25.56 -22.35
CA PRO A 79 -8.06 25.70 -22.00
C PRO A 79 -8.91 24.43 -22.09
N PHE A 80 -8.59 23.52 -23.01
CA PHE A 80 -9.28 22.23 -23.21
C PHE A 80 -8.35 21.02 -23.10
N ASN A 81 -7.17 21.21 -22.49
CA ASN A 81 -6.17 20.17 -22.32
C ASN A 81 -5.77 20.08 -20.84
N TYR A 82 -6.23 19.01 -20.21
CA TYR A 82 -5.98 18.73 -18.80
C TYR A 82 -5.51 17.30 -18.61
N GLU A 83 -4.71 17.11 -17.58
CA GLU A 83 -4.23 15.80 -17.15
C GLU A 83 -4.59 15.60 -15.69
N VAL A 84 -5.21 14.47 -15.36
CA VAL A 84 -5.37 14.00 -13.98
C VAL A 84 -4.33 12.90 -13.77
N PHE A 85 -3.42 13.04 -12.81
CA PHE A 85 -2.30 12.11 -12.65
C PHE A 85 -1.95 11.81 -11.19
N SER A 86 -1.22 10.72 -10.98
CA SER A 86 -0.57 10.37 -9.71
C SER A 86 0.90 9.98 -9.92
N ASP A 87 1.75 10.54 -9.07
CA ASP A 87 3.18 10.24 -8.95
C ASP A 87 3.47 9.13 -7.91
N SER A 88 2.44 8.60 -7.24
CA SER A 88 2.60 7.60 -6.19
C SER A 88 3.08 6.27 -6.76
N LYS A 89 4.11 5.69 -6.14
CA LYS A 89 4.55 4.31 -6.44
C LYS A 89 3.42 3.29 -6.23
N VAL A 90 2.52 3.57 -5.28
CA VAL A 90 1.36 2.72 -5.00
C VAL A 90 0.39 2.73 -6.18
N ALA A 91 0.19 3.88 -6.83
CA ALA A 91 -0.68 3.99 -8.00
C ALA A 91 -0.22 3.01 -9.09
N LYS A 92 1.08 3.02 -9.41
CA LYS A 92 1.65 2.11 -10.41
C LYS A 92 1.41 0.63 -10.08
N PHE A 93 1.62 0.23 -8.83
CA PHE A 93 1.38 -1.17 -8.42
C PHE A 93 -0.10 -1.57 -8.42
N LEU A 94 -1.00 -0.62 -8.16
CA LEU A 94 -2.43 -0.87 -8.23
C LEU A 94 -2.92 -0.94 -9.68
N GLU A 95 -2.36 -0.13 -10.60
CA GLU A 95 -2.73 -0.18 -12.01
C GLU A 95 -2.17 -1.41 -12.73
N GLU A 96 -0.87 -1.65 -12.61
CA GLU A 96 -0.16 -2.67 -13.39
C GLU A 96 -0.09 -4.02 -12.66
N GLY A 97 -0.39 -4.03 -11.37
CA GLY A 97 -0.18 -5.18 -10.51
C GLY A 97 1.29 -5.33 -10.07
N THR A 98 1.61 -6.51 -9.56
CA THR A 98 2.97 -6.87 -9.16
C THR A 98 3.30 -8.26 -9.63
N LYS A 99 4.54 -8.45 -10.10
CA LYS A 99 5.07 -9.77 -10.43
C LYS A 99 5.30 -10.58 -9.15
N GLU A 100 5.37 -11.89 -9.34
CA GLU A 100 5.87 -12.79 -8.32
C GLU A 100 7.25 -12.32 -7.83
N PHE A 101 7.44 -12.35 -6.52
CA PHE A 101 8.67 -11.89 -5.90
C PHE A 101 9.20 -12.92 -4.92
N ASP A 102 10.32 -13.55 -5.29
CA ASP A 102 11.09 -14.40 -4.41
C ASP A 102 11.90 -13.54 -3.43
N MET A 103 11.46 -13.52 -2.16
CA MET A 103 12.10 -12.73 -1.12
C MET A 103 13.52 -13.24 -0.78
N LYS A 104 13.86 -14.49 -1.10
CA LYS A 104 15.17 -15.07 -0.80
C LYS A 104 16.30 -14.44 -1.60
N LYS A 105 15.98 -13.87 -2.77
CA LYS A 105 16.97 -13.16 -3.60
C LYS A 105 17.45 -11.84 -2.98
N THR A 106 16.77 -11.35 -1.94
CA THR A 106 17.03 -10.00 -1.40
C THR A 106 17.19 -9.98 0.12
N HIS A 107 16.29 -10.64 0.85
CA HIS A 107 16.19 -10.47 2.30
C HIS A 107 17.36 -11.07 3.09
N PRO A 108 17.88 -12.28 2.75
CA PRO A 108 19.09 -12.83 3.37
C PRO A 108 20.36 -12.01 3.14
N PHE A 109 20.37 -11.08 2.17
CA PHE A 109 21.57 -10.33 1.76
C PHE A 109 21.51 -8.83 2.07
N GLY A 110 20.41 -8.36 2.65
CA GLY A 110 20.20 -6.94 2.94
C GLY A 110 20.96 -6.42 4.17
N LYS A 111 20.90 -5.11 4.45
CA LYS A 111 21.60 -4.46 5.58
C LYS A 111 21.29 -5.07 6.96
N ARG A 112 20.07 -5.60 7.14
CA ARG A 112 19.61 -6.23 8.40
C ARG A 112 19.88 -7.72 8.47
N SER A 113 20.38 -8.34 7.39
CA SER A 113 20.77 -9.75 7.37
C SER A 113 21.82 -10.06 8.44
N ARG A 114 21.91 -11.32 8.81
CA ARG A 114 22.89 -11.90 9.71
C ARG A 114 23.60 -13.03 8.97
N VAL A 115 24.76 -13.41 9.48
CA VAL A 115 25.58 -14.48 8.91
C VAL A 115 25.66 -15.63 9.90
N THR A 116 25.49 -16.87 9.43
CA THR A 116 25.70 -18.06 10.26
C THR A 116 27.20 -18.30 10.48
N LYS A 117 27.55 -19.25 11.37
CA LYS A 117 28.96 -19.67 11.51
C LYS A 117 29.56 -20.20 10.21
N LYS A 118 28.73 -20.68 9.27
CA LYS A 118 29.12 -21.20 7.95
C LYS A 118 29.14 -20.13 6.85
N GLY A 119 29.00 -18.85 7.17
CA GLY A 119 29.02 -17.76 6.17
C GLY A 119 27.69 -17.50 5.45
N GLN A 120 26.63 -18.27 5.73
CA GLN A 120 25.36 -18.15 5.02
C GLN A 120 24.50 -17.00 5.53
N GLY A 121 23.86 -16.26 4.61
CA GLY A 121 22.98 -15.14 4.92
C GLY A 121 21.60 -15.59 5.43
N TYR A 122 21.07 -14.88 6.43
CA TYR A 122 19.69 -15.04 6.88
C TYR A 122 19.11 -13.76 7.49
N LEU A 123 17.79 -13.64 7.47
CA LEU A 123 17.05 -12.56 8.10
C LEU A 123 15.97 -13.14 9.01
N ILE A 124 15.91 -12.62 10.23
CA ILE A 124 14.87 -12.93 11.21
C ILE A 124 13.75 -11.89 11.03
N ILE A 125 12.54 -12.37 10.73
CA ILE A 125 11.36 -11.53 10.50
C ILE A 125 10.37 -11.76 11.66
N PRO A 126 10.12 -10.73 12.49
CA PRO A 126 9.09 -10.80 13.53
C PRO A 126 7.70 -10.58 12.93
N PHE A 127 6.77 -11.48 13.23
CA PHE A 127 5.36 -11.35 12.91
C PHE A 127 4.59 -11.08 14.20
N ARG A 128 4.04 -9.87 14.31
CA ARG A 128 3.22 -9.47 15.45
C ARG A 128 1.78 -9.91 15.22
N HIS A 129 1.20 -10.52 16.25
CA HIS A 129 -0.20 -10.93 16.27
C HIS A 129 -1.00 -9.97 17.13
N GLY A 130 -2.23 -9.69 16.68
CA GLY A 130 -3.19 -8.86 17.37
C GLY A 130 -4.02 -9.66 18.37
N ALA A 131 -4.63 -8.97 19.33
CA ALA A 131 -5.71 -9.56 20.12
C ALA A 131 -6.91 -9.89 19.21
N PRO A 132 -7.85 -10.76 19.65
CA PRO A 132 -9.12 -10.96 18.95
C PRO A 132 -9.79 -9.62 18.63
N GLY A 133 -10.24 -9.45 17.39
CA GLY A 133 -10.82 -8.19 16.90
C GLY A 133 -9.81 -7.12 16.44
N SER A 134 -8.50 -7.38 16.49
CA SER A 134 -7.48 -6.46 15.98
C SER A 134 -7.63 -6.20 14.47
N VAL A 135 -7.67 -4.92 14.10
CA VAL A 135 -7.72 -4.47 12.70
C VAL A 135 -6.32 -4.31 12.08
N TYR A 136 -5.32 -3.96 12.90
CA TYR A 136 -3.98 -3.60 12.41
C TYR A 136 -3.02 -4.80 12.23
N TYR A 137 -3.12 -5.79 13.12
CA TYR A 137 -2.33 -7.02 13.08
C TYR A 137 -3.25 -8.23 12.89
N PRO A 138 -2.78 -9.32 12.24
CA PRO A 138 -3.53 -10.57 12.16
C PRO A 138 -4.04 -10.97 13.54
N PRO A 139 -5.37 -11.06 13.76
CA PRO A 139 -5.91 -11.35 15.07
C PRO A 139 -5.66 -12.82 15.43
N LEU A 140 -5.27 -13.06 16.68
CA LEU A 140 -5.23 -14.42 17.22
C LEU A 140 -6.65 -14.98 17.36
N PRO A 141 -6.86 -16.29 17.12
CA PRO A 141 -8.09 -16.97 17.51
C PRO A 141 -8.35 -16.79 19.00
N GLU A 142 -9.62 -16.64 19.38
CA GLU A 142 -9.97 -16.30 20.76
C GLU A 142 -9.49 -17.36 21.77
N GLN A 143 -9.61 -18.64 21.43
CA GLN A 143 -9.15 -19.76 22.25
C GLN A 143 -7.63 -19.69 22.46
N VAL A 144 -6.86 -19.50 21.40
CA VAL A 144 -5.39 -19.39 21.46
C VAL A 144 -4.98 -18.16 22.28
N TYR A 145 -5.67 -17.04 22.12
CA TYR A 145 -5.39 -15.84 22.92
C TYR A 145 -5.65 -16.07 24.42
N LYS A 146 -6.71 -16.80 24.79
CA LYS A 146 -6.98 -17.19 26.18
C LYS A 146 -5.89 -18.12 26.73
N GLN A 147 -5.43 -19.10 25.95
CA GLN A 147 -4.32 -19.98 26.32
C GLN A 147 -3.03 -19.20 26.56
N ILE A 148 -2.66 -18.31 25.64
CA ILE A 148 -1.47 -17.45 25.78
C ILE A 148 -1.56 -16.61 27.07
N LYS A 149 -2.74 -16.05 27.39
CA LYS A 149 -2.95 -15.30 28.64
C LYS A 149 -2.81 -16.18 29.88
N ALA A 150 -3.29 -17.42 29.84
CA ALA A 150 -3.16 -18.35 30.96
C ALA A 150 -1.69 -18.73 31.19
N ILE A 151 -0.97 -19.10 30.13
CA ILE A 151 0.46 -19.43 30.18
C ILE A 151 1.28 -18.22 30.66
N ALA A 152 0.98 -17.01 30.16
CA ALA A 152 1.70 -15.80 30.55
C ALA A 152 1.51 -15.38 32.02
N LYS A 153 0.53 -15.97 32.74
CA LYS A 153 0.32 -15.76 34.17
C LYS A 153 1.07 -16.76 35.06
N GLN A 154 1.63 -17.82 34.48
CA GLN A 154 2.39 -18.82 35.24
C GLN A 154 3.68 -18.19 35.79
N ALA A 155 4.10 -18.63 36.98
CA ALA A 155 5.21 -18.02 37.71
C ALA A 155 6.58 -18.18 37.02
N ASP A 156 6.75 -19.25 36.25
CA ASP A 156 7.94 -19.58 35.47
C ASP A 156 8.00 -18.88 34.10
N PHE A 157 6.90 -18.25 33.68
CA PHE A 157 6.82 -17.56 32.40
C PHE A 157 7.63 -16.26 32.39
N LYS A 158 8.58 -16.15 31.45
CA LYS A 158 9.44 -14.97 31.31
C LYS A 158 9.07 -14.20 30.05
N LEU A 159 8.71 -12.92 30.20
CA LEU A 159 8.50 -12.05 29.04
C LEU A 159 9.84 -11.74 28.35
N ALA A 160 9.83 -11.80 27.02
CA ALA A 160 10.95 -11.29 26.24
C ALA A 160 11.01 -9.77 26.37
N SER A 161 12.20 -9.19 26.49
CA SER A 161 12.35 -7.74 26.64
C SER A 161 13.65 -7.25 25.99
N ARG A 162 13.68 -5.97 25.65
CA ARG A 162 14.90 -5.33 25.15
C ARG A 162 15.87 -5.12 26.32
N ALA A 163 17.10 -5.60 26.17
CA ALA A 163 18.16 -5.37 27.14
C ALA A 163 18.88 -4.04 26.85
N GLN A 164 19.54 -3.47 27.85
CA GLN A 164 20.37 -2.28 27.67
C GLN A 164 21.57 -2.55 26.75
N GLY A 165 21.99 -1.52 26.03
CA GLY A 165 23.14 -1.55 25.12
C GLY A 165 22.85 -2.12 23.73
N LYS A 166 23.90 -2.12 22.90
CA LYS A 166 23.90 -2.68 21.54
C LYS A 166 24.99 -3.74 21.42
N LYS A 167 24.84 -4.66 20.47
CA LYS A 167 25.87 -5.61 20.05
C LYS A 167 26.14 -5.34 18.58
N TYR A 168 27.40 -5.16 18.22
CA TYR A 168 27.82 -5.08 16.82
C TYR A 168 27.99 -6.49 16.26
N SER A 169 27.53 -6.68 15.04
CA SER A 169 27.69 -7.95 14.32
C SER A 169 27.65 -7.70 12.82
N PRO A 170 28.42 -8.46 12.04
CA PRO A 170 28.45 -8.28 10.60
C PRO A 170 27.08 -8.59 9.99
N ASN A 171 26.74 -7.87 8.91
CA ASN A 171 25.71 -8.30 7.97
C ASN A 171 26.32 -9.21 6.90
N TYR A 172 25.52 -9.63 5.92
CA TYR A 172 25.99 -10.49 4.83
C TYR A 172 27.18 -9.90 4.04
N LYS A 173 27.27 -8.56 3.91
CA LYS A 173 28.38 -7.87 3.25
C LYS A 173 29.61 -7.67 4.15
N GLY A 174 29.60 -8.18 5.37
CA GLY A 174 30.67 -7.97 6.36
C GLY A 174 30.60 -6.64 7.11
N GLU A 175 29.65 -5.75 6.79
CA GLU A 175 29.53 -4.46 7.47
C GLU A 175 29.09 -4.64 8.92
N MET A 176 29.75 -3.95 9.85
CA MET A 176 29.42 -4.03 11.28
C MET A 176 28.18 -3.21 11.62
N ILE A 177 27.06 -3.89 11.87
CA ILE A 177 25.78 -3.24 12.17
C ILE A 177 25.49 -3.27 13.68
N PRO A 178 25.14 -2.13 14.31
CA PRO A 178 24.71 -2.10 15.70
C PRO A 178 23.31 -2.72 15.84
N ARG A 179 23.17 -3.70 16.74
CA ARG A 179 21.90 -4.41 17.00
C ARG A 179 21.48 -4.29 18.46
N ALA A 180 20.18 -4.18 18.70
CA ALA A 180 19.66 -4.22 20.06
C ALA A 180 19.92 -5.59 20.70
N ARG A 181 20.25 -5.59 22.00
CA ARG A 181 20.30 -6.79 22.82
C ARG A 181 18.89 -7.11 23.32
N TYR A 182 18.60 -8.39 23.48
CA TYR A 182 17.29 -8.86 23.97
C TYR A 182 17.50 -9.91 25.05
N LYS A 183 16.69 -9.84 26.10
CA LYS A 183 16.47 -10.93 27.04
C LYS A 183 15.43 -11.84 26.42
N ARG A 184 15.83 -13.08 26.14
CA ARG A 184 14.93 -14.09 25.57
C ARG A 184 13.86 -14.44 26.60
N GLY A 185 12.60 -14.48 26.17
CA GLY A 185 11.48 -14.94 26.98
C GLY A 185 11.23 -16.43 26.84
N THR A 186 10.21 -16.93 27.54
CA THR A 186 9.72 -18.31 27.41
C THR A 186 8.93 -18.44 26.10
N PRO A 187 9.37 -19.28 25.15
CA PRO A 187 8.57 -19.59 23.98
C PRO A 187 7.34 -20.40 24.39
N ILE A 188 6.20 -20.12 23.77
CA ILE A 188 4.95 -20.85 23.94
C ILE A 188 4.85 -21.87 22.81
N THR A 189 4.59 -23.11 23.18
CA THR A 189 4.52 -24.28 22.30
C THR A 189 3.19 -25.01 22.52
N GLY A 190 2.76 -25.84 21.58
CA GLY A 190 1.57 -26.69 21.76
C GLY A 190 0.24 -25.95 21.71
N LEU A 191 0.17 -24.83 20.96
CA LEU A 191 -1.06 -24.04 20.78
C LEU A 191 -2.04 -24.63 19.76
N GLY A 192 -1.72 -25.78 19.16
CA GLY A 192 -2.56 -26.43 18.14
C GLY A 192 -2.53 -25.77 16.76
N ASP A 193 -1.68 -24.75 16.55
CA ASP A 193 -1.43 -24.12 15.24
C ASP A 193 0.08 -24.04 15.01
N GLU A 194 0.57 -24.76 13.99
CA GLU A 194 1.98 -24.77 13.60
C GLU A 194 2.52 -23.36 13.27
N ASN A 195 1.67 -22.43 12.82
CA ASN A 195 2.08 -21.06 12.52
C ASN A 195 2.35 -20.22 13.77
N LEU A 196 1.86 -20.67 14.93
CA LEU A 196 2.00 -20.03 16.22
C LEU A 196 3.01 -20.74 17.13
N GLU A 197 3.65 -21.80 16.65
CA GLU A 197 4.65 -22.53 17.41
C GLU A 197 5.87 -21.66 17.72
N GLY A 198 6.34 -21.72 18.97
CA GLY A 198 7.45 -20.90 19.45
C GLY A 198 7.11 -19.42 19.60
N LEU A 199 5.82 -19.07 19.71
CA LEU A 199 5.36 -17.70 19.96
C LEU A 199 5.97 -17.15 21.25
N MET A 200 6.44 -15.91 21.21
CA MET A 200 6.95 -15.22 22.39
C MET A 200 6.04 -14.05 22.75
N VAL A 201 5.87 -13.84 24.05
CA VAL A 201 5.24 -12.63 24.58
C VAL A 201 6.35 -11.62 24.88
N VAL A 202 6.34 -10.50 24.15
CA VAL A 202 7.38 -9.48 24.19
C VAL A 202 6.84 -8.23 24.88
N ASN A 203 7.60 -7.66 25.82
CA ASN A 203 7.32 -6.34 26.38
C ASN A 203 7.58 -5.25 25.32
N ILE A 204 6.55 -4.45 25.05
CA ILE A 204 6.53 -3.36 24.06
C ILE A 204 6.16 -2.01 24.69
N GLY A 205 6.26 -1.89 26.02
CA GLY A 205 6.17 -0.61 26.70
C GLY A 205 7.27 0.34 26.19
N ALA A 206 6.88 1.58 25.87
CA ALA A 206 7.83 2.64 25.52
C ALA A 206 8.56 3.17 26.76
N THR A 207 7.94 3.04 27.94
CA THR A 207 8.51 3.44 29.23
C THR A 207 8.50 2.27 30.22
N PRO A 208 9.35 2.29 31.27
CA PRO A 208 9.34 1.25 32.31
C PRO A 208 8.00 1.11 33.05
N LYS A 209 7.21 2.19 33.12
CA LYS A 209 5.89 2.21 33.77
C LYS A 209 4.80 1.63 32.87
N GLU A 210 5.00 1.63 31.56
CA GLU A 210 4.02 1.14 30.59
C GLU A 210 4.06 -0.38 30.50
N LYS A 211 3.04 -1.03 31.06
CA LYS A 211 2.87 -2.49 30.96
C LYS A 211 2.10 -2.84 29.70
N ARG A 212 2.82 -3.01 28.59
CA ARG A 212 2.25 -3.54 27.34
C ARG A 212 3.04 -4.72 26.84
N SER A 213 2.33 -5.75 26.39
CA SER A 213 2.91 -6.91 25.75
C SER A 213 2.31 -7.16 24.37
N ALA A 214 3.06 -7.84 23.52
CA ALA A 214 2.60 -8.32 22.23
C ALA A 214 3.02 -9.77 22.03
N ALA A 215 2.12 -10.55 21.43
CA ALA A 215 2.42 -11.87 20.91
C ALA A 215 3.17 -11.74 19.58
N VAL A 216 4.33 -12.39 19.48
CA VAL A 216 5.20 -12.31 18.30
C VAL A 216 5.74 -13.69 17.97
N THR A 217 5.60 -14.12 16.71
CA THR A 217 6.34 -15.27 16.17
C THR A 217 7.51 -14.80 15.33
N PHE A 218 8.53 -15.63 15.18
CA PHE A 218 9.73 -15.31 14.43
C PHE A 218 9.91 -16.33 13.32
N ARG A 219 9.95 -15.85 12.08
CA ARG A 219 10.27 -16.69 10.93
C ARG A 219 11.62 -16.29 10.38
N VAL A 220 12.37 -17.26 9.87
CA VAL A 220 13.71 -17.04 9.33
C VAL A 220 13.68 -17.30 7.83
N ILE A 221 14.10 -16.29 7.06
CA ILE A 221 14.42 -16.47 5.65
C ILE A 221 15.93 -16.56 5.52
N SER A 222 16.41 -17.62 4.91
CA SER A 222 17.83 -17.88 4.68
C SER A 222 18.08 -18.15 3.20
N GLU A 223 19.34 -18.05 2.79
CA GLU A 223 19.82 -18.47 1.48
C GLU A 223 19.40 -19.92 1.15
N ASN A 224 19.41 -20.80 2.14
CA ASN A 224 19.05 -22.22 2.00
C ASN A 224 17.57 -22.53 2.30
N SER A 225 16.72 -21.53 2.43
CA SER A 225 15.29 -21.79 2.60
C SER A 225 14.73 -22.48 1.35
N PRO A 226 13.82 -23.47 1.49
CA PRO A 226 13.29 -24.23 0.35
C PRO A 226 12.83 -23.36 -0.82
N ALA A 227 12.97 -23.87 -2.05
CA ALA A 227 12.67 -23.15 -3.30
C ALA A 227 11.31 -22.45 -3.27
N PHE A 228 10.26 -23.18 -2.86
CA PHE A 228 8.86 -22.76 -2.83
C PHE A 228 8.47 -21.87 -1.64
N LYS A 229 9.35 -21.68 -0.65
CA LYS A 229 9.07 -20.82 0.52
C LYS A 229 9.47 -19.37 0.24
N TRP A 230 8.76 -18.45 0.88
CA TRP A 230 9.04 -17.00 0.82
C TRP A 230 8.80 -16.34 -0.55
N ILE A 231 7.87 -16.91 -1.31
CA ILE A 231 7.38 -16.35 -2.56
C ILE A 231 6.18 -15.46 -2.26
N ARG A 232 6.24 -14.20 -2.67
CA ARG A 232 5.04 -13.35 -2.76
C ARG A 232 4.40 -13.61 -4.12
N PRO A 233 3.14 -14.09 -4.18
CA PRO A 233 2.48 -14.35 -5.45
C PRO A 233 2.34 -13.05 -6.27
N ALA A 234 2.21 -13.21 -7.57
CA ALA A 234 1.81 -12.11 -8.44
C ALA A 234 0.42 -11.59 -8.02
N MET A 235 0.24 -10.28 -8.07
CA MET A 235 -1.07 -9.66 -7.88
C MET A 235 -1.45 -8.98 -9.20
N PRO A 236 -2.63 -9.27 -9.78
CA PRO A 236 -3.06 -8.61 -10.99
C PRO A 236 -3.28 -7.11 -10.74
N GLY A 237 -3.18 -6.32 -11.80
CA GLY A 237 -3.57 -4.92 -11.78
C GLY A 237 -5.08 -4.78 -11.56
N MET A 238 -5.45 -3.77 -10.78
CA MET A 238 -6.84 -3.39 -10.54
C MET A 238 -7.36 -2.39 -11.58
N HIS A 239 -6.48 -1.80 -12.40
CA HIS A 239 -6.83 -0.86 -13.46
C HIS A 239 -7.82 0.23 -13.00
N ILE A 240 -7.53 0.88 -11.87
CA ILE A 240 -8.43 1.86 -11.23
C ILE A 240 -8.73 3.00 -12.20
N THR A 241 -7.74 3.46 -12.99
CA THR A 241 -7.98 4.55 -13.96
C THR A 241 -8.94 4.16 -15.06
N LYS A 242 -8.93 2.89 -15.50
CA LYS A 242 -9.90 2.39 -16.48
C LYS A 242 -11.32 2.53 -15.94
N HIS A 243 -11.54 2.10 -14.69
CA HIS A 243 -12.84 2.25 -14.03
C HIS A 243 -13.23 3.71 -13.80
N VAL A 244 -12.28 4.61 -13.53
CA VAL A 244 -12.58 6.05 -13.45
C VAL A 244 -13.09 6.56 -14.79
N VAL A 245 -12.43 6.20 -15.90
CA VAL A 245 -12.85 6.63 -17.25
C VAL A 245 -14.24 6.07 -17.55
N GLU A 246 -14.43 4.76 -17.42
CA GLU A 246 -15.72 4.09 -17.68
C GLU A 246 -16.87 4.73 -16.88
N ASN A 247 -16.64 5.02 -15.60
CA ASN A 247 -17.70 5.55 -14.71
C ASN A 247 -17.91 7.06 -14.83
N THR A 248 -17.04 7.78 -15.55
CA THR A 248 -17.19 9.25 -15.73
C THR A 248 -17.40 9.67 -17.18
N GLN A 249 -17.21 8.77 -18.15
CA GLN A 249 -17.24 9.08 -19.58
C GLN A 249 -18.53 9.77 -20.00
N ASP A 250 -19.70 9.20 -19.69
CA ASP A 250 -20.99 9.75 -20.10
C ASP A 250 -21.24 11.12 -19.48
N ALA A 251 -20.98 11.26 -18.17
CA ALA A 251 -21.15 12.54 -17.47
C ALA A 251 -20.18 13.62 -17.99
N VAL A 252 -18.94 13.25 -18.34
CA VAL A 252 -17.96 14.15 -18.94
C VAL A 252 -18.42 14.60 -20.32
N LYS A 253 -18.91 13.66 -21.15
CA LYS A 253 -19.45 13.95 -22.48
C LYS A 253 -20.63 14.93 -22.39
N ASP A 254 -21.59 14.65 -21.52
CA ASP A 254 -22.76 15.51 -21.30
C ASP A 254 -22.37 16.92 -20.85
N LEU A 255 -21.39 17.03 -19.95
CA LEU A 255 -20.86 18.33 -19.50
C LEU A 255 -20.30 19.14 -20.66
N ILE A 256 -19.47 18.51 -21.50
CA ILE A 256 -18.80 19.16 -22.63
C ILE A 256 -19.82 19.55 -23.71
N GLU A 257 -20.71 18.63 -24.11
CA GLU A 257 -21.77 18.91 -25.09
C GLU A 257 -22.68 20.04 -24.65
N THR A 258 -23.06 20.08 -23.37
CA THR A 258 -23.87 21.17 -22.79
C THR A 258 -23.12 22.50 -22.83
N GLY A 259 -21.81 22.49 -22.55
CA GLY A 259 -20.96 23.69 -22.64
C GLY A 259 -20.91 24.23 -24.06
N LEU A 260 -20.68 23.34 -25.03
CA LEU A 260 -20.59 23.66 -26.45
C LEU A 260 -21.90 24.23 -27.01
N LYS A 261 -23.03 23.56 -26.74
CA LYS A 261 -24.37 24.01 -27.16
C LYS A 261 -24.66 25.43 -26.69
N LYS A 262 -24.32 25.75 -25.44
CA LYS A 262 -24.49 27.10 -24.86
C LYS A 262 -23.63 28.15 -25.54
N ASP A 263 -22.35 27.85 -25.80
CA ASP A 263 -21.47 28.78 -26.50
C ASP A 263 -21.88 28.98 -27.96
N MET A 264 -22.49 27.98 -28.60
CA MET A 264 -23.01 28.07 -29.97
C MET A 264 -24.41 28.69 -30.08
N GLY A 265 -25.08 29.01 -28.96
CA GLY A 265 -26.45 29.53 -28.98
C GLY A 265 -27.50 28.50 -29.44
N ILE A 266 -27.17 27.22 -29.40
CA ILE A 266 -28.06 26.11 -29.76
C ILE A 266 -28.71 25.67 -28.44
N ALA A 267 -29.90 26.20 -28.15
CA ALA A 267 -30.73 25.76 -27.02
C ALA A 267 -31.50 24.48 -27.39
#